data_AF-A0A0B7NCJ3-F1
#
_entry.id   AF-A0A0B7NCJ3-F1
#
_cell.length_a   1.000
_cell.length_b   1.000
_cell.length_c   1.000
_cell.angle_alpha   90.00
_cell.angle_beta   90.00
_cell.angle_gamma   90.00
#
_symmetry.space_group_name_H-M   'P 1'
#
loop_
_entity.id
_entity.type
_entity.pdbx_description
1 polymer ?
#
loop_
_entity_poly.entity_id
_entity_poly.type
_entity_poly.pdbx_seq_one_letter_code
_entity_poly.pdbx_strand_id
1 'polypeptide(L)'
;MTEEESHPESSTERRIMTIKSTIQDIWKSNYIEPLHKLVDITNHLVTHTYFFIKYIFLQEMKNTKDAFDMNAYVNKKFIVEVFLSLIERQVRDGAKTGKSRLGNDVLLFRALINAHKDSYFRLAKYTPPKLTNAQQIALYECEKIHTAYINNIRKHFGNRLRMFLNFCCKIKQRSADIRTRMTKARYSEANIRDVIYRTVTQPVVFAPD
;
A
#
# COMPACT_ATOMS: atom_id res chain seq x y z
N MET A 1 -54.02 -19.45 -41.35
CA MET A 1 -54.09 -18.84 -40.01
C MET A 1 -53.36 -19.78 -39.09
N THR A 2 -52.07 -19.54 -38.94
CA THR A 2 -51.14 -20.32 -38.12
C THR A 2 -50.82 -19.48 -36.90
N GLU A 3 -51.14 -20.02 -35.72
CA GLU A 3 -50.90 -19.41 -34.43
C GLU A 3 -49.39 -19.31 -34.20
N GLU A 4 -48.89 -18.08 -33.99
CA GLU A 4 -47.53 -17.83 -33.49
C GLU A 4 -47.52 -18.12 -31.98
N GLU A 5 -46.95 -19.26 -31.58
CA GLU A 5 -46.55 -19.49 -30.20
C GLU A 5 -45.37 -18.59 -29.86
N SER A 6 -45.64 -17.51 -29.13
CA SER A 6 -44.62 -16.70 -28.47
C SER A 6 -44.01 -17.50 -27.32
N HIS A 7 -42.83 -18.09 -27.53
CA HIS A 7 -42.02 -18.62 -26.44
C HIS A 7 -41.50 -17.49 -25.55
N PRO A 8 -41.74 -17.52 -24.23
CA PRO A 8 -41.16 -16.54 -23.33
C PRO A 8 -39.65 -16.82 -23.19
N GLU A 9 -38.82 -15.81 -23.46
CA GLU A 9 -37.39 -15.84 -23.19
C GLU A 9 -37.16 -16.14 -21.70
N SER A 10 -36.81 -17.40 -21.41
CA SER A 10 -36.41 -17.79 -20.07
C SER A 10 -35.13 -17.03 -19.70
N SER A 11 -35.24 -16.12 -18.72
CA SER A 11 -34.12 -15.43 -18.10
C SER A 11 -33.28 -16.46 -17.35
N THR A 12 -32.39 -17.14 -18.07
CA THR A 12 -31.44 -18.08 -17.49
C THR A 12 -30.42 -17.25 -16.71
N GLU A 13 -30.56 -17.24 -15.39
CA GLU A 13 -29.53 -16.76 -14.48
C GLU A 13 -28.21 -17.42 -14.86
N ARG A 14 -27.27 -16.63 -15.39
CA ARG A 14 -25.94 -17.13 -15.75
C ARG A 14 -25.26 -17.68 -14.50
N ARG A 15 -25.29 -19.00 -14.36
CA ARG A 15 -24.62 -19.73 -13.28
C ARG A 15 -23.11 -19.50 -13.43
N ILE A 16 -22.51 -18.84 -12.45
CA ILE A 16 -21.05 -18.69 -12.40
C ILE A 16 -20.46 -20.08 -12.15
N MET A 17 -19.73 -20.60 -13.14
CA MET A 17 -19.00 -21.87 -13.06
C MET A 17 -17.50 -21.61 -12.91
N THR A 18 -16.89 -22.25 -11.91
CA THR A 18 -15.43 -22.25 -11.75
C THR A 18 -14.84 -23.37 -12.60
N ILE A 19 -14.12 -23.01 -13.67
CA ILE A 19 -13.42 -23.96 -14.54
C ILE A 19 -11.93 -23.89 -14.20
N LYS A 20 -11.33 -25.02 -13.80
CA LYS A 20 -9.86 -25.14 -13.73
C LYS A 20 -9.34 -25.31 -15.15
N SER A 21 -8.55 -24.34 -15.62
CA SER A 21 -8.01 -24.33 -16.98
C SER A 21 -6.60 -23.74 -16.96
N THR A 22 -5.81 -24.00 -18.00
CA THR A 22 -4.46 -23.42 -18.09
C THR A 22 -4.54 -21.94 -18.41
N ILE A 23 -3.49 -21.18 -18.07
CA ILE A 23 -3.43 -19.75 -18.39
C ILE A 23 -3.64 -19.54 -19.89
N GLN A 24 -3.00 -20.33 -20.76
CA GLN A 24 -3.15 -20.27 -22.22
C GLN A 24 -4.60 -20.45 -22.69
N ASP A 25 -5.34 -21.37 -22.08
CA ASP A 25 -6.75 -21.63 -22.43
C ASP A 25 -7.71 -20.50 -22.00
N ILE A 26 -7.28 -19.66 -21.05
CA ILE A 26 -8.02 -18.49 -20.55
C ILE A 26 -7.76 -17.26 -21.42
N TRP A 27 -6.58 -17.14 -22.06
CA TRP A 27 -6.23 -16.04 -22.96
C TRP A 27 -6.88 -16.21 -24.34
N LYS A 28 -8.21 -16.17 -24.37
CA LYS A 28 -8.97 -16.11 -25.61
C LYS A 28 -9.05 -14.66 -26.08
N SER A 29 -8.98 -14.45 -27.40
CA SER A 29 -8.98 -13.12 -28.03
C SER A 29 -10.19 -12.27 -27.62
N ASN A 30 -11.35 -12.90 -27.41
CA ASN A 30 -12.58 -12.25 -26.95
C ASN A 30 -12.52 -11.72 -25.51
N TYR A 31 -11.50 -12.08 -24.73
CA TYR A 31 -11.31 -11.60 -23.35
C TYR A 31 -10.19 -10.57 -23.20
N ILE A 32 -9.44 -10.27 -24.28
CA ILE A 32 -8.30 -9.33 -24.23
C ILE A 32 -8.73 -7.98 -23.65
N GLU A 33 -9.78 -7.37 -24.21
CA GLU A 33 -10.23 -6.05 -23.79
C GLU A 33 -10.76 -6.02 -22.33
N PRO A 34 -11.64 -6.95 -21.90
CA PRO A 34 -12.00 -7.09 -20.49
C PRO A 34 -10.80 -7.30 -19.55
N LEU A 35 -9.79 -8.07 -19.97
CA LEU A 35 -8.59 -8.35 -19.17
C LEU A 35 -7.71 -7.09 -19.04
N HIS A 36 -7.51 -6.33 -20.11
CA HIS A 36 -6.81 -5.03 -20.04
C HIS A 36 -7.49 -4.09 -19.06
N LYS A 37 -8.81 -3.94 -19.18
CA LYS A 37 -9.58 -3.11 -18.25
C LYS A 37 -9.47 -3.58 -16.79
N LEU A 38 -9.47 -4.89 -16.56
CA LEU A 38 -9.26 -5.45 -15.22
C LEU A 38 -7.88 -5.11 -14.66
N VAL A 39 -6.83 -5.25 -15.47
CA VAL A 39 -5.45 -4.92 -15.09
C VAL A 39 -5.34 -3.43 -14.78
N ASP A 40 -5.90 -2.56 -15.62
CA ASP A 40 -5.84 -1.11 -15.42
C ASP A 40 -6.55 -0.67 -14.14
N ILE A 41 -7.78 -1.17 -13.90
CA ILE A 41 -8.53 -0.89 -12.68
C ILE A 41 -7.77 -1.39 -11.45
N THR A 42 -7.20 -2.60 -11.52
CA THR A 42 -6.46 -3.19 -10.40
C THR A 42 -5.20 -2.38 -10.08
N ASN A 43 -4.41 -2.01 -11.10
CA ASN A 43 -3.22 -1.18 -10.93
C ASN A 43 -3.56 0.19 -10.34
N HIS A 44 -4.66 0.80 -10.81
CA HIS A 44 -5.17 2.06 -10.27
C HIS A 44 -5.54 1.92 -8.79
N LEU A 45 -6.29 0.87 -8.41
CA LEU A 45 -6.67 0.59 -7.03
C LEU A 45 -5.48 0.32 -6.13
N VAL A 46 -4.49 -0.48 -6.57
CA VAL A 46 -3.27 -0.75 -5.80
C VAL A 46 -2.51 0.55 -5.54
N THR A 47 -2.36 1.40 -6.56
CA THR A 47 -1.70 2.69 -6.45
C THR A 47 -2.41 3.60 -5.44
N HIS A 48 -3.74 3.73 -5.56
CA HIS A 48 -4.51 4.55 -4.63
C HIS A 48 -4.62 3.94 -3.23
N THR A 49 -4.48 2.62 -3.07
CA THR A 49 -4.40 1.97 -1.76
C THR A 49 -3.15 2.43 -1.02
N TYR A 50 -1.98 2.42 -1.68
CA TYR A 50 -0.75 2.94 -1.09
C TYR A 50 -0.86 4.42 -0.73
N PHE A 51 -1.40 5.24 -1.62
CA PHE A 51 -1.54 6.68 -1.38
C PHE A 51 -2.54 6.97 -0.26
N PHE A 52 -3.65 6.24 -0.20
CA PHE A 52 -4.66 6.48 0.82
C PHE A 52 -4.18 6.04 2.21
N ILE A 53 -3.49 4.89 2.32
CA ILE A 53 -2.85 4.48 3.59
C ILE A 53 -1.89 5.55 4.08
N LYS A 54 -1.00 6.04 3.20
CA LYS A 54 -0.06 7.13 3.55
C LYS A 54 -0.79 8.38 3.99
N TYR A 55 -1.85 8.76 3.28
CA TYR A 55 -2.66 9.92 3.63
C TYR A 55 -3.28 9.77 5.02
N ILE A 56 -3.94 8.65 5.31
CA ILE A 56 -4.54 8.37 6.64
C ILE A 56 -3.47 8.50 7.72
N PHE A 57 -2.34 7.82 7.56
CA PHE A 57 -1.29 7.82 8.57
C PHE A 57 -0.67 9.21 8.79
N LEU A 58 -0.47 9.99 7.73
CA LEU A 58 0.05 11.36 7.86
C LEU A 58 -0.95 12.27 8.57
N GLN A 59 -2.26 12.12 8.32
CA GLN A 59 -3.29 12.89 9.02
C GLN A 59 -3.39 12.49 10.49
N GLU A 60 -3.41 11.19 10.78
CA GLU A 60 -3.46 10.71 12.17
C GLU A 60 -2.22 11.15 12.96
N MET A 61 -1.00 10.93 12.43
CA MET A 61 0.22 11.41 13.09
C MET A 61 0.21 12.92 13.36
N LYS A 62 -0.37 13.72 12.46
CA LYS A 62 -0.50 15.16 12.66
C LYS A 62 -1.50 15.50 13.77
N ASN A 63 -2.62 14.77 13.83
CA ASN A 63 -3.74 15.08 14.71
C ASN A 63 -3.57 14.51 16.12
N THR A 64 -2.95 13.34 16.25
CA THR A 64 -2.79 12.60 17.52
C THR A 64 -1.38 12.65 18.08
N LYS A 65 -0.44 13.30 17.38
CA LYS A 65 1.00 13.33 17.70
C LYS A 65 1.54 11.90 17.82
N ASP A 66 1.81 11.43 19.05
CA ASP A 66 2.45 10.15 19.34
C ASP A 66 1.46 9.05 19.78
N ALA A 67 0.16 9.37 19.91
CA ALA A 67 -0.84 8.40 20.39
C ALA A 67 -1.34 7.42 19.31
N PHE A 68 -1.07 7.70 18.03
CA PHE A 68 -1.49 6.83 16.94
C PHE A 68 -0.50 5.68 16.76
N ASP A 69 -0.92 4.48 17.17
CA ASP A 69 -0.16 3.27 16.93
C ASP A 69 -0.31 2.82 15.47
N MET A 70 0.62 3.25 14.61
CA MET A 70 0.67 2.82 13.23
C MET A 70 0.76 1.28 13.10
N ASN A 71 1.47 0.59 14.00
CA ASN A 71 1.69 -0.85 13.90
C ASN A 71 0.39 -1.65 14.05
N ALA A 72 -0.57 -1.14 14.83
CA ALA A 72 -1.90 -1.73 14.92
C ALA A 72 -2.63 -1.77 13.56
N TYR A 73 -2.32 -0.85 12.64
CA TYR A 73 -2.97 -0.72 11.34
C TYR A 73 -2.13 -1.22 10.16
N VAL A 74 -0.80 -1.40 10.30
CA VAL A 74 0.02 -2.02 9.24
C VAL A 74 -0.16 -3.55 9.27
N ASN A 75 -1.34 -4.00 8.85
CA ASN A 75 -1.64 -5.41 8.72
C ASN A 75 -2.52 -5.66 7.49
N LYS A 76 -2.53 -6.91 7.02
CA LYS A 76 -3.30 -7.32 5.84
C LYS A 76 -4.77 -6.92 5.93
N LYS A 77 -5.43 -7.12 7.08
CA LYS A 77 -6.88 -6.88 7.23
C LYS A 77 -7.21 -5.40 7.00
N PHE A 78 -6.41 -4.50 7.57
CA PHE A 78 -6.57 -3.06 7.34
C PHE A 78 -6.37 -2.69 5.87
N ILE A 79 -5.30 -3.20 5.23
CA ILE A 79 -5.00 -2.90 3.81
C ILE A 79 -6.15 -3.35 2.91
N VAL A 80 -6.75 -4.53 3.19
CA VAL A 80 -7.94 -5.02 2.47
C VAL A 80 -9.12 -4.07 2.64
N GLU A 81 -9.41 -3.61 3.85
CA GLU A 81 -10.51 -2.65 4.08
C GLU A 81 -10.27 -1.30 3.39
N VAL A 82 -9.01 -0.83 3.34
CA VAL A 82 -8.65 0.36 2.56
C VAL A 82 -8.91 0.12 1.08
N PHE A 83 -8.41 -0.97 0.50
CA PHE A 83 -8.61 -1.30 -0.91
C PHE A 83 -10.10 -1.35 -1.27
N LEU A 84 -10.91 -2.03 -0.46
CA LEU A 84 -12.35 -2.15 -0.69
C LEU A 84 -13.09 -0.81 -0.53
N SER A 85 -12.58 0.09 0.30
CA SER A 85 -13.17 1.43 0.45
C SER A 85 -13.02 2.29 -0.81
N LEU A 86 -12.02 2.00 -1.65
CA LEU A 86 -11.72 2.73 -2.89
C LEU A 86 -12.62 2.34 -4.07
N ILE A 87 -13.48 1.33 -3.91
CA ILE A 87 -14.34 0.80 -4.96
C ILE A 87 -15.75 1.34 -4.77
N GLU A 88 -16.46 1.55 -5.89
CA GLU A 88 -17.88 1.85 -5.84
C GLU A 88 -18.64 0.64 -5.27
N ARG A 89 -19.20 0.78 -4.07
CA ARG A 89 -19.98 -0.30 -3.45
C ARG A 89 -21.18 -0.64 -4.33
N GLN A 90 -21.15 -1.84 -4.93
CA GLN A 90 -22.35 -2.44 -5.47
C GLN A 90 -23.27 -2.76 -4.29
N VAL A 91 -24.53 -2.32 -4.33
CA VAL A 91 -25.53 -2.43 -3.24
C VAL A 91 -25.87 -3.89 -2.85
N ARG A 92 -25.30 -4.87 -3.54
CA ARG A 92 -25.43 -6.28 -3.18
C ARG A 92 -24.37 -6.61 -2.13
N ASP A 93 -24.71 -6.41 -0.86
CA ASP A 93 -24.41 -7.33 0.24
C ASP A 93 -24.76 -6.69 1.60
N GLY A 94 -25.83 -7.22 2.22
CA GLY A 94 -26.05 -7.09 3.66
C GLY A 94 -27.30 -6.35 4.12
N ALA A 95 -27.97 -5.57 3.28
CA ALA A 95 -29.21 -4.90 3.70
C ALA A 95 -30.38 -5.87 4.02
N LYS A 96 -30.25 -7.17 3.66
CA LYS A 96 -31.25 -8.21 3.99
C LYS A 96 -30.94 -9.01 5.26
N THR A 97 -29.82 -8.80 5.94
CA THR A 97 -29.51 -9.52 7.19
C THR A 97 -29.03 -8.54 8.25
N GLY A 98 -29.97 -8.07 9.07
CA GLY A 98 -29.84 -7.00 10.07
C GLY A 98 -28.90 -7.26 11.26
N LYS A 99 -27.79 -7.97 11.09
CA LYS A 99 -26.69 -8.00 12.06
C LYS A 99 -25.36 -8.07 11.31
N SER A 100 -24.59 -6.99 11.40
CA SER A 100 -23.18 -6.96 11.00
C SER A 100 -22.42 -8.01 11.83
N ARG A 101 -22.07 -9.15 11.23
CA ARG A 101 -21.10 -10.12 11.79
C ARG A 101 -19.65 -9.64 11.62
N LEU A 102 -19.41 -8.33 11.56
CA LEU A 102 -18.08 -7.77 11.40
C LEU A 102 -17.38 -7.79 12.76
N GLY A 103 -16.16 -8.31 12.81
CA GLY A 103 -15.33 -8.23 14.02
C GLY A 103 -15.03 -6.77 14.39
N ASN A 104 -14.81 -6.52 15.67
CA ASN A 104 -14.57 -5.17 16.21
C ASN A 104 -13.42 -4.45 15.48
N ASP A 105 -12.33 -5.15 15.14
CA ASP A 105 -11.21 -4.59 14.39
C ASP A 105 -11.65 -4.00 13.04
N VAL A 106 -12.53 -4.71 12.32
CA VAL A 106 -13.00 -4.27 11.01
C VAL A 106 -13.87 -3.02 11.12
N LEU A 107 -14.67 -2.93 12.20
CA LEU A 107 -15.46 -1.72 12.48
C LEU A 107 -14.54 -0.53 12.76
N LEU A 108 -13.49 -0.72 13.56
CA LEU A 108 -12.49 0.32 13.85
C LEU A 108 -11.75 0.76 12.59
N PHE A 109 -11.31 -0.19 11.76
CA PHE A 109 -10.67 0.12 10.48
C PHE A 109 -11.59 0.93 9.58
N ARG A 110 -12.84 0.52 9.41
CA ARG A 110 -13.81 1.24 8.58
C ARG A 110 -14.12 2.63 9.12
N ALA A 111 -14.23 2.79 10.43
CA ALA A 111 -14.46 4.09 11.04
C ALA A 111 -13.31 5.05 10.73
N LEU A 112 -12.06 4.61 10.94
CA LEU A 112 -10.87 5.39 10.62
C LEU A 112 -10.81 5.74 9.12
N ILE A 113 -11.02 4.76 8.25
CA ILE A 113 -10.98 4.95 6.80
C ILE A 113 -12.05 5.97 6.35
N ASN A 114 -13.28 5.83 6.84
CA ASN A 114 -14.39 6.70 6.46
C ASN A 114 -14.18 8.14 6.91
N ALA A 115 -13.51 8.37 8.05
CA ALA A 115 -13.18 9.71 8.52
C ALA A 115 -12.29 10.49 7.52
N HIS A 116 -11.46 9.78 6.76
CA HIS A 116 -10.48 10.38 5.82
C HIS A 116 -10.90 10.30 4.36
N LYS A 117 -11.86 9.45 4.03
CA LYS A 117 -12.20 9.05 2.66
C LYS A 117 -12.59 10.22 1.77
N ASP A 118 -13.55 11.03 2.18
CA ASP A 118 -14.09 12.10 1.35
C ASP A 118 -13.07 13.22 1.13
N SER A 119 -12.24 13.50 2.14
CA SER A 119 -11.14 14.46 2.01
C SER A 119 -10.11 13.97 1.00
N TYR A 120 -9.70 12.70 1.12
CA TYR A 120 -8.76 12.09 0.19
C TYR A 120 -9.31 12.07 -1.25
N PHE A 121 -10.58 11.69 -1.45
CA PHE A 121 -11.18 11.63 -2.80
C PHE A 121 -11.19 13.00 -3.48
N ARG A 122 -11.52 14.05 -2.72
CA ARG A 122 -11.48 15.42 -3.20
C ARG A 122 -10.07 15.87 -3.57
N LEU A 123 -9.09 15.61 -2.71
CA LEU A 123 -7.70 16.01 -2.92
C LEU A 123 -7.05 15.26 -4.09
N ALA A 124 -7.29 13.96 -4.18
CA ALA A 124 -6.75 13.10 -5.24
C ALA A 124 -7.55 13.17 -6.54
N LYS A 125 -8.68 13.90 -6.57
CA LYS A 125 -9.68 13.87 -7.65
C LYS A 125 -10.05 12.44 -8.04
N TYR A 126 -10.17 11.58 -7.03
CA TYR A 126 -10.36 10.15 -7.21
C TYR A 126 -11.83 9.82 -7.45
N THR A 127 -12.09 9.02 -8.48
CA THR A 127 -13.42 8.49 -8.78
C THR A 127 -13.41 6.98 -8.58
N PRO A 128 -14.20 6.44 -7.63
CA PRO A 128 -14.24 5.00 -7.37
C PRO A 128 -14.67 4.20 -8.61
N PRO A 129 -13.88 3.22 -9.08
CA PRO A 129 -14.27 2.35 -10.16
C PRO A 129 -15.24 1.27 -9.68
N LYS A 130 -16.01 0.70 -10.62
CA LYS A 130 -16.76 -0.54 -10.41
C LYS A 130 -15.84 -1.73 -10.61
N LEU A 131 -15.86 -2.69 -9.69
CA LEU A 131 -15.08 -3.92 -9.80
C LEU A 131 -15.87 -5.13 -9.30
N THR A 132 -16.11 -6.08 -10.20
CA THR A 132 -16.72 -7.37 -9.86
C THR A 132 -15.70 -8.27 -9.15
N ASN A 133 -16.14 -9.08 -8.19
CA ASN A 133 -15.26 -9.97 -7.41
C ASN A 133 -14.14 -9.22 -6.65
N ALA A 134 -14.39 -7.95 -6.29
CA ALA A 134 -13.44 -7.08 -5.60
C ALA A 134 -12.81 -7.72 -4.36
N GLN A 135 -13.56 -8.53 -3.61
CA GLN A 135 -13.05 -9.22 -2.42
C GLN A 135 -11.88 -10.16 -2.74
N GLN A 136 -11.98 -10.97 -3.80
CA GLN A 136 -10.93 -11.92 -4.17
C GLN A 136 -9.68 -11.20 -4.66
N ILE A 137 -9.87 -10.16 -5.47
CA ILE A 137 -8.79 -9.31 -5.97
C ILE A 137 -8.09 -8.61 -4.79
N ALA A 138 -8.86 -8.04 -3.86
CA ALA A 138 -8.32 -7.39 -2.68
C ALA A 138 -7.49 -8.37 -1.83
N LEU A 139 -7.99 -9.58 -1.58
CA LEU A 139 -7.25 -10.58 -0.79
C LEU A 139 -5.89 -10.93 -1.41
N TYR A 140 -5.81 -10.99 -2.73
CA TYR A 140 -4.57 -11.30 -3.45
C TYR A 140 -3.63 -10.10 -3.54
N GLU A 141 -4.12 -8.95 -4.01
CA GLU A 141 -3.30 -7.75 -4.19
C GLU A 141 -2.85 -7.15 -2.85
N CYS A 142 -3.70 -7.17 -1.83
CA CYS A 142 -3.33 -6.62 -0.51
C CYS A 142 -2.28 -7.49 0.21
N GLU A 143 -2.25 -8.80 -0.06
CA GLU A 143 -1.16 -9.67 0.41
C GLU A 143 0.18 -9.26 -0.20
N LYS A 144 0.19 -8.98 -1.52
CA LYS A 144 1.38 -8.46 -2.21
C LYS A 144 1.79 -7.11 -1.64
N ILE A 145 0.85 -6.20 -1.43
CA ILE A 145 1.11 -4.86 -0.87
C ILE A 145 1.78 -4.99 0.50
N HIS A 146 1.20 -5.80 1.39
CA HIS A 146 1.69 -6.05 2.73
C HIS A 146 3.10 -6.67 2.69
N THR A 147 3.29 -7.72 1.90
CA THR A 147 4.58 -8.38 1.73
C THR A 147 5.64 -7.43 1.19
N ALA A 148 5.31 -6.65 0.16
CA ALA A 148 6.21 -5.65 -0.42
C ALA A 148 6.59 -4.58 0.61
N TYR A 149 5.65 -4.13 1.44
CA TYR A 149 5.92 -3.18 2.51
C TYR A 149 6.91 -3.75 3.54
N ILE A 150 6.64 -4.94 4.08
CA ILE A 150 7.51 -5.60 5.05
C ILE A 150 8.90 -5.85 4.47
N ASN A 151 8.98 -6.32 3.22
CA ASN A 151 10.25 -6.53 2.54
C ASN A 151 11.00 -5.22 2.29
N ASN A 152 10.30 -4.13 1.94
CA ASN A 152 10.92 -2.82 1.76
C ASN A 152 11.51 -2.30 3.07
N ILE A 153 10.79 -2.43 4.18
CA ILE A 153 11.29 -2.07 5.51
C ILE A 153 12.52 -2.94 5.85
N ARG A 154 12.39 -4.27 5.80
CA ARG A 154 13.50 -5.17 6.14
C ARG A 154 14.75 -4.90 5.31
N LYS A 155 14.59 -4.64 4.00
CA LYS A 155 15.71 -4.42 3.08
C LYS A 155 16.34 -3.03 3.19
N HIS A 156 15.54 -2.00 3.48
CA HIS A 156 16.00 -0.61 3.35
C HIS A 156 16.00 0.20 4.65
N PHE A 157 15.41 -0.31 5.74
CA PHE A 157 15.32 0.42 7.01
C PHE A 157 16.69 0.85 7.50
N GLY A 158 17.65 -0.08 7.63
CA GLY A 158 19.01 0.25 8.07
C GLY A 158 19.68 1.30 7.20
N ASN A 159 19.51 1.21 5.87
CA ASN A 159 20.11 2.17 4.96
C ASN A 159 19.45 3.56 5.03
N ARG A 160 18.12 3.61 5.19
CA ARG A 160 17.37 4.86 5.39
C ARG A 160 17.68 5.50 6.73
N LEU A 161 17.74 4.72 7.81
CA LEU A 161 18.15 5.18 9.13
C LEU A 161 19.56 5.76 9.10
N ARG A 162 20.49 5.07 8.43
CA ARG A 162 21.85 5.58 8.21
C ARG A 162 21.88 6.90 7.47
N MET A 163 21.08 7.04 6.40
CA MET A 163 20.98 8.31 5.67
C MET A 163 20.42 9.43 6.55
N PHE A 164 19.40 9.14 7.37
CA PHE A 164 18.80 10.10 8.29
C PHE A 164 19.79 10.55 9.36
N LEU A 165 20.49 9.61 10.01
CA LEU A 165 21.52 9.94 10.99
C LEU A 165 22.67 10.74 10.36
N ASN A 166 23.10 10.36 9.14
CA ASN A 166 24.13 11.11 8.42
C ASN A 166 23.71 12.56 8.16
N PHE A 167 22.43 12.78 7.88
CA PHE A 167 21.85 14.11 7.70
C PHE A 167 21.81 14.89 9.03
N CYS A 168 21.22 14.33 10.09
CA CYS A 168 21.09 14.98 11.39
C CYS A 168 22.45 15.31 12.02
N CYS A 169 23.41 14.37 11.93
CA CYS A 169 24.75 14.54 12.49
C CYS A 169 25.70 15.32 11.57
N LYS A 170 25.23 15.82 10.42
CA LYS A 170 26.01 16.60 9.43
C LYS A 170 27.36 15.94 9.11
N ILE A 171 27.35 14.62 8.97
CA ILE A 171 28.55 13.78 8.91
C ILE A 171 29.49 14.20 7.78
N LYS A 172 28.94 14.57 6.62
CA LYS A 172 29.73 15.07 5.49
C LYS A 172 30.45 16.39 5.80
N GLN A 173 29.78 17.31 6.49
CA GLN A 173 30.36 18.60 6.86
C GLN A 173 31.49 18.41 7.88
N ARG A 174 31.24 17.62 8.94
CA ARG A 174 32.27 17.29 9.95
C ARG A 174 33.51 16.64 9.34
N SER A 175 33.32 15.68 8.43
CA SER A 175 34.44 15.04 7.73
C SER A 175 35.22 16.02 6.85
N ALA A 176 34.53 16.94 6.16
CA ALA A 176 35.16 17.96 5.32
C ALA A 176 35.96 18.98 6.15
N ASP A 177 35.42 19.41 7.30
CA ASP A 177 36.08 20.34 8.22
C ASP A 177 37.35 19.73 8.82
N ILE A 178 37.29 18.47 9.28
CA ILE A 178 38.46 17.74 9.80
C ILE A 178 39.52 17.59 8.72
N ARG A 179 39.13 17.17 7.51
CA ARG A 179 40.06 17.01 6.39
C ARG A 179 40.75 18.33 6.07
N THR A 180 39.99 19.42 5.92
CA THR A 180 40.53 20.75 5.62
C THR A 180 41.48 21.25 6.72
N ARG A 181 41.11 21.08 8.00
CA ARG A 181 41.96 21.47 9.13
C ARG A 181 43.27 20.69 9.17
N MET A 182 43.22 19.37 8.98
CA MET A 182 44.40 18.52 9.07
C MET A 182 45.30 18.59 7.82
N THR A 183 44.74 18.79 6.63
CA THR A 183 45.52 19.06 5.42
C THR A 183 46.28 20.39 5.56
N LYS A 184 45.65 21.44 6.11
CA LYS A 184 46.34 22.71 6.43
C LYS A 184 47.50 22.52 7.42
N ALA A 185 47.35 21.60 8.36
CA ALA A 185 48.39 21.23 9.32
C ALA A 185 49.38 20.17 8.79
N ARG A 186 49.35 19.84 7.48
CA ARG A 186 50.27 18.92 6.79
C ARG A 186 50.31 17.49 7.34
N TYR A 187 49.21 17.01 7.91
CA TYR A 187 49.09 15.59 8.27
C TYR A 187 49.00 14.71 7.02
N SER A 188 49.49 13.46 7.14
CA SER A 188 49.37 12.46 6.07
C SER A 188 47.91 12.05 5.84
N GLU A 189 47.55 11.71 4.61
CA GLU A 189 46.19 11.23 4.29
C GLU A 189 45.79 9.95 5.03
N ALA A 190 46.76 9.14 5.48
CA ALA A 190 46.50 7.98 6.33
C ALA A 190 45.98 8.42 7.72
N ASN A 191 46.65 9.40 8.33
CA ASN A 191 46.26 9.94 9.63
C ASN A 191 44.93 10.69 9.56
N ILE A 192 44.69 11.44 8.47
CA ILE A 192 43.42 12.13 8.25
C ILE A 192 42.25 11.13 8.15
N ARG A 193 42.44 10.03 7.41
CA ARG A 193 41.42 8.98 7.29
C ARG A 193 41.13 8.27 8.61
N ASP A 194 42.17 7.94 9.39
CA ASP A 194 42.00 7.29 10.70
C ASP A 194 41.24 8.20 11.68
N VAL A 195 41.58 9.50 11.73
CA VAL A 195 40.89 10.46 12.60
C VAL A 195 39.43 10.63 12.18
N ILE A 196 39.13 10.78 10.89
CA ILE A 196 37.75 10.85 10.40
C ILE A 196 36.98 9.56 10.76
N TYR A 197 37.61 8.39 10.59
CA TYR A 197 36.99 7.12 10.93
C TYR A 197 36.62 7.05 12.42
N ARG A 198 37.57 7.34 13.33
CA ARG A 198 37.34 7.25 14.78
C ARG A 198 36.38 8.30 15.33
N THR A 199 36.43 9.52 14.81
CA THR A 199 35.68 10.66 15.37
C THR A 199 34.33 10.90 14.71
N VAL A 200 34.14 10.45 13.47
CA VAL A 200 32.93 10.72 12.69
C VAL A 200 32.23 9.44 12.26
N THR A 201 32.95 8.42 11.80
CA THR A 201 32.33 7.21 11.22
C THR A 201 31.97 6.17 12.27
N GLN A 202 32.88 5.84 13.18
CA GLN A 202 32.73 4.82 14.21
C GLN A 202 31.58 5.11 15.20
N PRO A 203 31.35 6.36 15.67
CA PRO A 203 30.24 6.67 16.58
C PRO A 203 28.84 6.56 15.95
N VAL A 204 28.75 6.45 14.62
CA VAL A 204 27.49 6.43 13.85
C VAL A 204 27.13 5.01 13.38
N VAL A 205 28.08 4.07 13.50
CA VAL A 205 27.80 2.64 13.32
C VAL A 205 27.19 2.15 14.63
N PHE A 206 25.87 1.97 14.65
CA PHE A 206 25.24 1.16 15.69
C PHE A 206 25.91 -0.21 15.68
N ALA A 207 26.46 -0.62 16.82
CA ALA A 207 26.93 -1.97 17.02
C ALA A 207 25.75 -2.94 16.76
N PRO A 208 25.94 -4.00 15.96
CA PRO A 208 24.97 -5.08 15.94
C PRO A 208 25.08 -5.82 17.28
N ASP A 209 23.98 -5.84 18.04
CA ASP A 209 23.72 -6.92 18.99
C ASP A 209 23.16 -8.12 18.22
#